data_AF-A0A925C3X6-F1
#
_entry.id   AF-A0A925C3X6-F1
#
_cell.length_a   1.000
_cell.length_b   1.000
_cell.length_c   1.000
_cell.angle_alpha   90.00
_cell.angle_beta   90.00
_cell.angle_gamma   90.00
#
_symmetry.space_group_name_H-M   'P 1'
#
loop_
_entity.id
_entity.type
_entity.pdbx_description
1 polymer ?
#
loop_
_entity_poly.entity_id
_entity_poly.type
_entity_poly.pdbx_seq_one_letter_code
_entity_poly.pdbx_strand_id
1 'polypeptide(L)'
;MLRSALVFAVAMVLAAQSAPAADYKCANKETNVALNDHDIAIAEREGSIKEMKAEITESGGSTDDQTKVLKTFEDKLAKMKDAREILVKECSGTAAP
;
A
#
# COMPACT_ATOMS: atom_id res chain seq x y z
N MET A 1 -7.10 -26.65 -28.78
CA MET A 1 -5.92 -25.83 -29.11
C MET A 1 -5.26 -25.42 -27.81
N LEU A 2 -4.06 -25.94 -27.55
CA LEU A 2 -3.19 -25.61 -26.41
C LEU A 2 -2.77 -24.13 -26.47
N ARG A 3 -3.13 -23.30 -25.48
CA ARG A 3 -2.42 -22.08 -25.04
C ARG A 3 -3.00 -21.68 -23.68
N SER A 4 -2.29 -21.38 -22.60
CA SER A 4 -0.89 -21.43 -22.25
C SER A 4 -0.94 -21.39 -20.72
N ALA A 5 -0.40 -22.41 -20.06
CA ALA A 5 -0.14 -22.35 -18.62
C ALA A 5 1.02 -21.36 -18.42
N LEU A 6 0.69 -20.07 -18.35
CA LEU A 6 1.64 -19.05 -17.93
C LEU A 6 1.77 -19.17 -16.42
N VAL A 7 2.83 -19.88 -16.05
CA VAL A 7 3.40 -19.94 -14.71
C VAL A 7 3.54 -18.51 -14.20
N PHE A 8 2.76 -18.18 -13.17
CA PHE A 8 2.85 -16.93 -12.40
C PHE A 8 4.20 -16.92 -11.68
N ALA A 9 5.26 -16.53 -12.39
CA ALA A 9 6.49 -16.08 -11.77
C ALA A 9 6.26 -14.61 -11.36
N VAL A 10 5.70 -14.41 -10.17
CA VAL A 10 5.65 -13.09 -9.52
C VAL A 10 7.08 -12.70 -9.14
N ALA A 11 7.84 -12.23 -10.14
CA ALA A 11 9.08 -11.53 -9.89
C ALA A 11 8.69 -10.13 -9.40
N MET A 12 8.51 -10.01 -8.07
CA MET A 12 8.40 -8.72 -7.39
C MET A 12 9.73 -7.98 -7.56
N VAL A 13 9.90 -7.28 -8.67
CA VAL A 13 10.94 -6.27 -8.81
C VAL A 13 10.42 -5.05 -8.04
N LEU A 14 10.72 -4.98 -6.74
CA LEU A 14 10.50 -3.78 -5.95
C LEU A 14 11.39 -2.67 -6.51
N ALA A 15 10.86 -1.88 -7.44
CA ALA A 15 11.34 -0.53 -7.63
C ALA A 15 10.87 0.28 -6.42
N ALA A 16 11.70 0.32 -5.38
CA ALA A 16 11.51 1.16 -4.21
C ALA A 16 11.44 2.63 -4.67
N GLN A 17 10.25 3.09 -4.98
CA GLN A 17 9.96 4.51 -5.15
C GLN A 17 10.03 5.08 -3.74
N SER A 18 11.19 5.67 -3.40
CA SER A 18 11.42 6.36 -2.14
C SER A 18 10.38 7.46 -1.98
N ALA A 19 9.32 7.18 -1.23
CA ALA A 19 8.37 8.21 -0.83
C ALA A 19 9.14 9.27 -0.02
N PRO A 20 8.93 10.57 -0.27
CA PRO A 20 9.59 11.60 0.51
C PRO A 20 9.12 11.50 1.95
N ALA A 21 10.05 11.32 2.89
CA ALA A 21 9.77 11.38 4.32
C ALA A 21 9.18 12.77 4.64
N ALA A 22 7.94 12.81 5.10
CA ALA A 22 7.29 14.01 5.57
C ALA A 22 7.74 14.32 7.00
N ASP A 23 8.22 15.55 7.22
CA ASP A 23 8.58 15.99 8.57
C ASP A 23 7.34 16.51 9.30
N TYR A 24 6.65 15.63 10.02
CA TYR A 24 5.38 15.92 10.69
C TYR A 24 5.52 16.81 11.93
N LYS A 25 6.75 17.12 12.37
CA LYS A 25 7.03 17.94 13.57
C LYS A 25 6.26 17.50 14.82
N CYS A 26 6.05 16.20 14.98
CA CYS A 26 5.38 15.64 16.14
C CYS A 26 6.16 15.93 17.43
N ALA A 27 5.45 16.10 18.54
CA ALA A 27 6.09 16.23 19.86
C ALA A 27 6.90 14.98 20.23
N ASN A 28 6.42 13.79 19.86
CA ASN A 28 7.14 12.53 20.00
C ASN A 28 7.86 12.16 18.70
N LYS A 29 9.18 11.96 18.80
CA LYS A 29 10.02 11.51 17.68
C LYS A 29 9.61 10.12 17.17
N GLU A 30 9.19 9.22 18.04
CA GLU A 30 8.74 7.87 17.66
C GLU A 30 7.49 7.94 16.79
N THR A 31 6.51 8.79 17.13
CA THR A 31 5.32 9.04 16.30
C THR A 31 5.69 9.64 14.94
N ASN A 32 6.68 10.54 14.87
CA ASN A 32 7.16 11.09 13.60
C ASN A 32 7.80 10.03 12.70
N VAL A 33 8.60 9.12 13.28
CA VAL A 33 9.19 7.99 12.55
C VAL A 33 8.10 7.03 12.09
N ALA A 34 7.17 6.66 12.98
CA ALA A 34 6.06 5.76 12.65
C ALA A 34 5.18 6.33 11.53
N LEU A 35 4.89 7.64 11.53
CA LEU A 35 4.13 8.28 10.44
C LEU A 35 4.85 8.17 9.10
N ASN A 36 6.16 8.41 9.07
CA ASN A 36 6.97 8.28 7.87
C ASN A 36 6.99 6.83 7.36
N ASP A 37 7.17 5.85 8.24
CA ASP A 37 7.15 4.44 7.87
C ASP A 37 5.77 4.04 7.31
N HIS A 38 4.68 4.55 7.91
CA HIS A 38 3.32 4.35 7.40
C HIS A 38 3.10 4.97 6.02
N ASP A 39 3.60 6.19 5.77
CA ASP A 39 3.52 6.83 4.45
C ASP A 39 4.23 6.03 3.38
N ILE A 40 5.45 5.57 3.67
CA ILE A 40 6.25 4.76 2.75
C ILE A 40 5.49 3.47 2.43
N ALA A 41 5.02 2.75 3.45
CA ALA A 41 4.28 1.51 3.27
C ALA A 41 2.95 1.70 2.50
N ILE A 42 2.25 2.82 2.72
CA ILE A 42 1.04 3.19 1.97
C ILE A 42 1.37 3.43 0.51
N ALA A 43 2.42 4.22 0.22
CA ALA A 43 2.83 4.54 -1.15
C ALA A 43 3.26 3.28 -1.91
N GLU A 44 4.05 2.40 -1.29
CA GLU A 44 4.44 1.11 -1.88
C GLU A 44 3.21 0.25 -2.20
N ARG A 45 2.26 0.18 -1.27
CA ARG A 45 1.04 -0.61 -1.44
C ARG A 45 0.13 -0.05 -2.54
N GLU A 46 -0.02 1.27 -2.62
CA GLU A 46 -0.74 1.95 -3.70
C GLU A 46 -0.09 1.67 -5.05
N GLY A 47 1.26 1.69 -5.11
CA GLY A 47 2.04 1.28 -6.27
C GLY A 47 1.71 -0.13 -6.73
N SER A 48 1.81 -1.12 -5.84
CA SER A 48 1.49 -2.52 -6.18
C SER A 48 0.02 -2.71 -6.62
N ILE A 49 -0.93 -2.02 -5.98
CA ILE A 49 -2.35 -2.07 -6.38
C ILE A 49 -2.53 -1.51 -7.79
N LYS A 50 -1.86 -0.40 -8.11
CA LYS A 50 -1.91 0.23 -9.42
C LYS A 50 -1.33 -0.69 -10.51
N GLU A 51 -0.18 -1.32 -10.23
CA GLU A 51 0.45 -2.28 -11.14
C GLU A 51 -0.46 -3.48 -11.39
N MET A 52 -1.03 -4.10 -10.35
CA MET A 52 -1.98 -5.20 -10.52
C MET A 52 -3.21 -4.81 -11.35
N LYS A 53 -3.75 -3.59 -11.15
CA LYS A 53 -4.87 -3.08 -11.97
C LYS A 53 -4.49 -2.87 -13.43
N ALA A 54 -3.27 -2.39 -13.69
CA ALA A 54 -2.75 -2.25 -15.04
C ALA A 54 -2.62 -3.62 -15.73
N GLU A 55 -2.00 -4.59 -15.05
CA GLU A 55 -1.86 -5.97 -15.56
C GLU A 55 -3.21 -6.61 -15.88
N ILE A 56 -4.21 -6.47 -14.99
CA ILE A 56 -5.58 -6.96 -15.21
C ILE A 56 -6.21 -6.32 -16.46
N THR A 57 -5.96 -5.03 -16.67
CA THR A 57 -6.48 -4.30 -17.83
C THR A 57 -5.80 -4.78 -19.11
N GLU A 58 -4.48 -4.96 -19.07
CA GLU A 58 -3.67 -5.46 -20.19
C GLU A 58 -4.00 -6.92 -20.55
N SER A 59 -4.36 -7.75 -19.56
CA SER A 59 -4.80 -9.14 -19.78
C SER A 59 -6.24 -9.26 -20.30
N GLY A 60 -6.96 -8.14 -20.46
CA GLY A 60 -8.33 -8.11 -20.98
C GLY A 60 -9.40 -8.51 -19.96
N GLY A 61 -9.09 -8.44 -18.67
CA GLY A 61 -10.01 -8.77 -17.59
C GLY A 61 -9.33 -9.45 -16.40
N SER A 62 -10.07 -9.47 -15.29
CA SER A 62 -9.64 -10.09 -14.04
C SER A 62 -10.27 -11.48 -13.90
N THR A 63 -9.52 -12.41 -13.33
CA THR A 63 -10.10 -13.64 -12.76
C THR A 63 -10.72 -13.38 -11.39
N ASP A 64 -11.58 -14.28 -10.91
CA ASP A 64 -12.14 -14.18 -9.56
C ASP A 64 -11.04 -14.16 -8.48
N ASP A 65 -9.95 -14.89 -8.68
CA ASP A 65 -8.85 -14.96 -7.73
C ASP A 65 -8.00 -13.68 -7.73
N GLN A 66 -7.70 -13.11 -8.91
CA GLN A 66 -7.06 -11.80 -9.00
C GLN A 66 -7.91 -10.72 -8.32
N THR A 67 -9.23 -10.77 -8.49
CA THR A 67 -10.16 -9.84 -7.85
C THR A 67 -10.13 -9.97 -6.32
N LYS A 68 -10.11 -11.19 -5.77
CA LYS A 68 -9.98 -11.44 -4.32
C LYS A 68 -8.65 -10.93 -3.77
N VAL A 69 -7.55 -11.16 -4.49
CA VAL A 69 -6.21 -10.68 -4.09
C VAL A 69 -6.19 -9.16 -4.10
N LEU A 70 -6.67 -8.52 -5.16
CA LEU A 70 -6.74 -7.07 -5.26
C LEU A 70 -7.55 -6.46 -4.11
N LYS A 71 -8.73 -7.02 -3.83
CA LYS A 71 -9.56 -6.60 -2.69
C LYS A 71 -8.83 -6.75 -1.36
N THR A 72 -8.13 -7.86 -1.15
CA THR A 72 -7.31 -8.06 0.07
C THR A 72 -6.20 -7.00 0.17
N PHE A 73 -5.66 -6.56 -0.96
CA PHE A 73 -4.67 -5.49 -1.00
C PHE A 73 -5.26 -4.13 -0.64
N GLU A 74 -6.44 -3.81 -1.18
CA GLU A 74 -7.20 -2.60 -0.87
C GLU A 74 -7.65 -2.55 0.59
N ASP A 75 -8.16 -3.66 1.14
CA ASP A 75 -8.58 -3.75 2.55
C ASP A 75 -7.40 -3.54 3.51
N LYS A 76 -6.22 -4.09 3.18
CA LYS A 76 -4.99 -3.84 3.95
C LYS A 76 -4.52 -2.39 3.83
N LEU A 77 -4.62 -1.79 2.64
CA LEU A 77 -4.31 -0.39 2.43
C LEU A 77 -5.22 0.52 3.26
N ALA A 78 -6.52 0.24 3.31
CA ALA A 78 -7.47 0.98 4.13
C ALA A 78 -7.07 0.95 5.61
N LYS A 79 -6.77 -0.22 6.16
CA LYS A 79 -6.30 -0.35 7.55
C LYS A 79 -5.01 0.40 7.83
N MET A 80 -4.07 0.45 6.88
CA MET A 80 -2.84 1.23 7.03
C MET A 80 -3.12 2.74 7.05
N LYS A 81 -4.06 3.21 6.23
CA LYS A 81 -4.51 4.62 6.24
C LYS A 81 -5.22 4.98 7.55
N ASP A 82 -6.06 4.10 8.08
CA ASP A 82 -6.72 4.29 9.37
C ASP A 82 -5.70 4.39 10.51
N ALA A 83 -4.73 3.47 10.54
CA ALA A 83 -3.64 3.48 11.53
C ALA A 83 -2.78 4.76 11.42
N ARG A 84 -2.47 5.19 10.19
CA ARG A 84 -1.80 6.46 9.95
C ARG A 84 -2.61 7.65 10.49
N GLU A 85 -3.92 7.68 10.29
CA GLU A 85 -4.77 8.76 10.80
C GLU A 85 -4.75 8.84 12.33
N ILE A 86 -4.71 7.69 13.02
CA ILE A 86 -4.53 7.63 14.48
C ILE A 86 -3.20 8.28 14.87
N LEU A 87 -2.10 7.90 14.21
CA LEU A 87 -0.77 8.49 14.46
C LEU A 87 -0.73 10.00 14.17
N VAL A 88 -1.47 10.50 13.17
CA VAL A 88 -1.57 11.94 12.90
C VAL A 88 -2.30 12.66 14.04
N LYS A 89 -3.34 12.04 14.61
CA LYS A 89 -4.05 12.60 15.76
C LYS A 89 -3.15 12.64 17.01
N GLU A 90 -2.37 11.60 17.24
CA GLU A 90 -1.35 11.56 18.31
C GLU A 90 -0.29 12.64 18.09
N CYS A 91 0.25 12.75 16.87
CA CYS A 91 1.25 13.73 16.50
C CYS A 91 0.78 15.18 16.72
N SER A 92 -0.49 15.48 16.42
CA SER A 92 -1.12 16.80 16.58
C SER A 92 -1.61 17.09 18.01
N GLY A 93 -1.44 16.14 18.95
CA GLY A 93 -1.93 16.28 20.33
C GLY A 93 -3.45 16.24 20.45
N THR A 94 -4.15 15.71 19.44
CA THR A 94 -5.61 15.53 19.43
C THR A 94 -6.04 14.11 19.79
N ALA A 95 -5.09 13.21 20.08
CA ALA A 95 -5.40 11.91 20.69
C ALA A 95 -6.04 12.14 22.06
N ALA A 96 -7.28 11.69 22.22
CA ALA A 96 -8.02 11.80 23.46
C ALA A 96 -7.26 11.10 24.61
N PRO A 97 -7.34 11.65 25.84
CA PRO A 97 -6.67 11.09 27.02
C PRO A 97 -7.17 9.69 27.40
#